data_AF-A0AAZ3QM05-F1
#
_entry.id   AF-A0AAZ3QM05-F1
#
_cell.length_a   1.000
_cell.length_b   1.000
_cell.length_c   1.000
_cell.angle_alpha   90.00
_cell.angle_beta   90.00
_cell.angle_gamma   90.00
#
_symmetry.space_group_name_H-M   'P 1'
#
loop_
_entity.id
_entity.type
_entity.pdbx_description
1 polymer ?
#
loop_
_entity_poly.entity_id
_entity_poly.type
_entity_poly.pdbx_seq_one_letter_code
_entity_poly.pdbx_strand_id
1 'polypeptide(L)'
;MWISVFLISSILHITAGNEGCTLSGTNHPLQEITAFTGQSVLLPCSCTVRQFDTPRLTWTKLTLGQEPVILTQSDLYIDRVELLNRKHPGNLSVLLSHLTQDDQGDYRCTLEDSDNWDIERDIRLYVKGCSLSDSNQLEIVRSPGQSVLLPCSCNELQAKPHKLTWTKLPAIPLTKCDLYRDRVAMFNTESSPGNLSVLLSFITKEDQGWYRCTINNQDTRDIHITVEG
;
A
#
# COMPACT_ATOMS: atom_id res chain seq x y z
N MET A 1 -27.75 67.99 -41.27
CA MET A 1 -26.80 66.87 -41.10
C MET A 1 -25.86 67.24 -39.98
N TRP A 2 -25.78 66.45 -38.91
CA TRP A 2 -24.60 66.07 -38.12
C TRP A 2 -25.13 65.09 -37.07
N ILE A 3 -24.67 63.85 -37.15
CA ILE A 3 -25.19 62.68 -36.44
C ILE A 3 -24.58 62.68 -35.04
N SER A 4 -25.43 62.71 -34.00
CA SER A 4 -24.98 62.45 -32.64
C SER A 4 -24.75 60.96 -32.46
N VAL A 5 -23.49 60.57 -32.24
CA VAL A 5 -23.10 59.19 -31.93
C VAL A 5 -23.28 58.97 -30.44
N PHE A 6 -24.30 58.19 -30.06
CA PHE A 6 -24.43 57.68 -28.70
C PHE A 6 -23.55 56.42 -28.57
N LEU A 7 -22.45 56.53 -27.84
CA LEU A 7 -21.67 55.39 -27.37
C LEU A 7 -22.46 54.68 -26.26
N ILE A 8 -23.18 53.62 -26.63
CA ILE A 8 -23.76 52.70 -25.65
C ILE A 8 -22.60 51.85 -25.11
N SER A 9 -22.08 52.23 -23.94
CA SER A 9 -21.21 51.37 -23.16
C SER A 9 -22.06 50.24 -22.60
N SER A 10 -22.15 49.14 -23.35
CA SER A 10 -22.66 47.88 -22.84
C SER A 10 -21.61 47.30 -21.90
N ILE A 11 -21.70 47.65 -20.61
CA ILE A 11 -21.01 46.89 -19.57
C ILE A 11 -21.68 45.52 -19.56
N LEU A 12 -21.10 44.55 -20.26
CA LEU A 12 -21.39 43.15 -20.00
C LEU A 12 -20.85 42.88 -18.60
N HIS A 13 -21.76 42.84 -17.62
CA HIS A 13 -21.48 42.11 -16.40
C HIS A 13 -21.31 40.64 -16.79
N ILE A 14 -20.05 40.23 -16.97
CA ILE A 14 -19.71 38.81 -16.87
C ILE A 14 -19.95 38.48 -15.40
N THR A 15 -21.14 37.99 -15.08
CA THR A 15 -21.31 37.21 -13.86
C THR A 15 -20.42 36.00 -14.06
N ALA A 16 -19.21 36.04 -13.48
CA ALA A 16 -18.47 34.80 -13.24
C ALA A 16 -19.43 33.92 -12.45
N GLY A 17 -19.97 32.88 -13.09
CA GLY A 17 -20.71 31.87 -12.36
C GLY A 17 -19.77 31.35 -11.29
N ASN A 18 -20.21 31.38 -10.03
CA ASN A 18 -19.65 30.51 -9.01
C ASN A 18 -19.97 29.08 -9.45
N GLU A 19 -19.21 28.53 -10.37
CA GLU A 19 -19.36 27.14 -10.77
C GLU A 19 -18.88 26.27 -9.60
N GLY A 20 -19.81 25.44 -9.11
CA GLY A 20 -19.61 24.38 -8.13
C GLY A 20 -18.30 23.62 -8.31
N CYS A 21 -17.65 23.16 -7.24
CA CYS A 21 -16.66 22.11 -7.41
C CYS A 21 -17.31 20.90 -8.09
N THR A 22 -16.72 20.38 -9.16
CA THR A 22 -17.14 19.08 -9.73
C THR A 22 -16.01 18.09 -9.54
N LEU A 23 -16.29 16.98 -8.84
CA LEU A 23 -15.31 15.92 -8.66
C LEU A 23 -15.06 15.21 -10.00
N SER A 24 -13.79 15.06 -10.36
CA SER A 24 -13.42 14.31 -11.56
C SER A 24 -13.87 12.84 -11.40
N GLY A 25 -14.45 12.26 -12.46
CA GLY A 25 -14.78 10.84 -12.53
C GLY A 25 -16.04 10.40 -11.79
N THR A 26 -16.90 11.32 -11.34
CA THR A 26 -18.24 10.99 -10.78
C THR A 26 -19.17 10.28 -11.77
N ASN A 27 -18.96 10.51 -13.07
CA ASN A 27 -19.73 9.85 -14.14
C ASN A 27 -19.16 8.48 -14.55
N HIS A 28 -18.14 7.97 -13.86
CA HIS A 28 -17.50 6.70 -14.15
C HIS A 28 -17.87 5.63 -13.11
N PRO A 29 -17.81 4.33 -13.47
CA PRO A 29 -17.96 3.26 -12.49
C PRO A 29 -16.94 3.40 -11.35
N LEU A 30 -17.26 2.79 -10.20
CA LEU A 30 -16.39 2.68 -9.02
C LEU A 30 -14.94 2.41 -9.44
N GLN A 31 -14.03 3.33 -9.09
CA GLN A 31 -12.63 3.17 -9.44
C GLN A 31 -11.99 2.10 -8.56
N GLU A 32 -11.39 1.09 -9.18
CA GLU A 32 -10.68 0.02 -8.47
C GLU A 32 -9.16 0.25 -8.50
N ILE A 33 -8.52 0.11 -7.34
CA ILE A 33 -7.07 0.22 -7.18
C ILE A 33 -6.56 -1.04 -6.50
N THR A 34 -5.49 -1.63 -7.02
CA THR A 34 -4.81 -2.76 -6.37
C THR A 34 -3.45 -2.29 -5.85
N ALA A 35 -3.15 -2.61 -4.60
CA ALA A 35 -1.86 -2.37 -3.96
C ALA A 35 -1.44 -3.58 -3.13
N PHE A 36 -0.22 -3.55 -2.59
CA PHE A 36 0.35 -4.66 -1.83
C PHE A 36 0.68 -4.24 -0.40
N THR A 37 0.69 -5.21 0.53
CA THR A 37 1.04 -4.93 1.93
C THR A 37 2.43 -4.31 2.04
N GLY A 38 2.57 -3.31 2.92
CA GLY A 38 3.78 -2.51 3.12
C GLY A 38 3.97 -1.35 2.15
N GLN A 39 3.22 -1.28 1.04
CA GLN A 39 3.29 -0.17 0.10
C GLN A 39 2.48 1.06 0.57
N SER A 40 2.56 2.13 -0.21
CA SER A 40 1.66 3.28 -0.13
C SER A 40 0.81 3.38 -1.38
N VAL A 41 -0.42 3.86 -1.26
CA VAL A 41 -1.36 4.04 -2.36
C VAL A 41 -1.95 5.44 -2.37
N LEU A 42 -2.08 6.00 -3.57
CA LEU A 42 -2.80 7.25 -3.77
C LEU A 42 -4.26 6.93 -4.08
N LEU A 43 -5.18 7.40 -3.24
CA LEU A 43 -6.61 7.39 -3.52
C LEU A 43 -6.98 8.73 -4.18
N PRO A 44 -7.29 8.73 -5.50
CA PRO A 44 -7.39 9.96 -6.26
C PRO A 44 -8.74 10.65 -6.04
N CYS A 45 -8.71 11.93 -5.67
CA CYS A 45 -9.87 12.81 -5.68
C CYS A 45 -9.43 14.19 -6.16
N SER A 46 -10.11 14.77 -7.13
CA SER A 46 -9.73 16.06 -7.67
C SER A 46 -10.94 16.90 -8.06
N CYS A 47 -10.81 18.20 -7.85
CA CYS A 47 -11.82 19.21 -8.15
C CYS A 47 -11.39 20.03 -9.36
N THR A 48 -12.29 20.22 -10.31
CA THR A 48 -12.02 20.94 -11.57
C THR A 48 -12.18 22.46 -11.47
N VAL A 49 -12.95 22.97 -10.51
CA VAL A 49 -13.24 24.41 -10.36
C VAL A 49 -12.63 24.95 -9.05
N ARG A 50 -11.98 26.11 -9.13
CA ARG A 50 -10.91 26.53 -8.18
C ARG A 50 -11.27 27.64 -7.19
N GLN A 51 -12.53 28.03 -7.05
CA GLN A 51 -12.92 29.01 -6.04
C GLN A 51 -14.11 28.49 -5.27
N PHE A 52 -13.78 27.79 -4.19
CA PHE A 52 -14.73 27.40 -3.17
C PHE A 52 -14.20 27.90 -1.84
N ASP A 53 -15.03 28.64 -1.11
CA ASP A 53 -14.77 29.02 0.28
C ASP A 53 -14.74 27.72 1.11
N THR A 54 -13.54 27.15 1.24
CA THR A 54 -13.17 25.98 2.06
C THR A 54 -14.30 24.98 2.38
N PRO A 55 -14.81 24.22 1.40
CA PRO A 55 -15.70 23.11 1.67
C PRO A 55 -14.97 22.08 2.52
N ARG A 56 -15.70 21.45 3.45
CA ARG A 56 -15.11 20.48 4.37
C ARG A 56 -14.85 19.19 3.60
N LEU A 57 -13.57 18.91 3.34
CA LEU A 57 -13.12 17.65 2.75
C LEU A 57 -13.04 16.57 3.84
N THR A 58 -13.75 15.47 3.61
CA THR A 58 -13.71 14.28 4.48
C THR A 58 -13.37 13.06 3.65
N TRP A 59 -12.42 12.26 4.13
CA TRP A 59 -12.16 10.91 3.62
C TRP A 59 -12.63 9.88 4.62
N THR A 60 -13.47 8.96 4.17
CA THR A 60 -14.02 7.88 5.00
C THR A 60 -13.75 6.52 4.38
N LYS A 61 -13.40 5.54 5.20
CA LYS A 61 -13.53 4.13 4.85
C LYS A 61 -14.95 3.66 5.15
N LEU A 62 -15.63 3.19 4.11
CA LEU A 62 -16.98 2.65 4.21
C LEU A 62 -16.91 1.25 4.83
N THR A 63 -17.71 1.03 5.87
CA THR A 63 -17.80 -0.26 6.56
C THR A 63 -19.23 -0.78 6.46
N LEU A 64 -19.39 -2.01 5.96
CA LEU A 64 -20.72 -2.63 5.85
C LEU A 64 -21.34 -2.81 7.24
N GLY A 65 -22.47 -2.17 7.48
CA GLY A 65 -23.24 -2.29 8.72
C GLY A 65 -22.61 -1.64 9.95
N GLN A 66 -21.63 -0.74 9.77
CA GLN A 66 -21.02 0.04 10.84
C GLN A 66 -20.84 1.49 10.40
N GLU A 67 -20.58 2.38 11.37
CA GLU A 67 -20.29 3.78 11.07
C GLU A 67 -19.02 3.91 10.20
N PRO A 68 -19.02 4.79 9.17
CA PRO A 68 -17.84 5.06 8.38
C PRO A 68 -16.68 5.57 9.23
N VAL A 69 -15.46 5.09 8.94
CA VAL A 69 -14.26 5.50 9.67
C VAL A 69 -13.64 6.70 8.97
N ILE A 70 -13.63 7.87 9.62
CA ILE A 70 -12.95 9.06 9.11
C ILE A 70 -11.43 8.86 9.26
N LEU A 71 -10.71 8.87 8.14
CA LEU A 71 -9.29 8.49 8.12
C LEU A 71 -8.43 9.39 9.01
N THR A 72 -8.70 10.69 9.04
CA THR A 72 -7.91 11.68 9.81
C THR A 72 -8.25 11.72 11.30
N GLN A 73 -9.29 11.02 11.74
CA GLN A 73 -9.76 11.03 13.13
C GLN A 73 -9.64 9.66 13.82
N SER A 74 -9.11 8.66 13.11
CA SER A 74 -9.04 7.29 13.59
C SER A 74 -7.61 6.87 13.90
N ASP A 75 -7.43 6.24 15.06
CA ASP A 75 -6.13 5.75 15.52
C ASP A 75 -5.53 4.70 14.56
N LEU A 76 -6.37 4.00 13.79
CA LEU A 76 -5.96 3.01 12.77
C LEU A 76 -5.10 3.62 11.64
N TYR A 77 -5.20 4.93 11.47
CA TYR A 77 -4.64 5.68 10.34
C TYR A 77 -3.64 6.77 10.78
N ILE A 78 -3.32 6.85 12.07
CA ILE A 78 -2.29 7.76 12.59
C ILE A 78 -0.96 7.56 11.85
N ASP A 79 -0.31 8.66 11.49
CA ASP A 79 0.97 8.71 10.75
C ASP A 79 0.98 8.01 9.38
N ARG A 80 -0.19 7.58 8.89
CA ARG A 80 -0.33 6.85 7.63
C ARG A 80 -1.01 7.66 6.53
N VAL A 81 -1.72 8.72 6.89
CA VAL A 81 -2.57 9.52 6.00
C VAL A 81 -1.94 10.89 5.71
N GLU A 82 -1.70 11.18 4.44
CA GLU A 82 -1.27 12.50 3.96
C GLU A 82 -2.30 13.06 2.96
N LEU A 83 -2.91 14.20 3.30
CA LEU A 83 -3.79 14.96 2.39
C LEU A 83 -2.96 15.85 1.45
N LEU A 84 -3.20 15.74 0.15
CA LEU A 84 -2.39 16.44 -0.86
C LEU A 84 -2.90 17.85 -1.23
N ASN A 85 -4.03 18.27 -0.64
CA ASN A 85 -4.68 19.55 -0.92
C ASN A 85 -3.89 20.77 -0.44
N ARG A 86 -2.93 20.58 0.49
CA ARG A 86 -2.07 21.67 1.00
C ARG A 86 -1.20 22.32 -0.07
N LYS A 87 -0.68 21.52 -1.02
CA LYS A 87 0.22 22.01 -2.09
C LYS A 87 -0.55 22.42 -3.34
N HIS A 88 -1.68 21.76 -3.59
CA HIS A 88 -2.51 21.98 -4.77
C HIS A 88 -3.98 21.94 -4.34
N PRO A 89 -4.65 23.09 -4.15
CA PRO A 89 -6.01 23.14 -3.60
C PRO A 89 -7.06 22.31 -4.34
N GLY A 90 -6.87 22.07 -5.64
CA GLY A 90 -7.75 21.20 -6.44
C GLY A 90 -7.42 19.70 -6.37
N ASN A 91 -6.32 19.32 -5.70
CA ASN A 91 -5.94 17.93 -5.47
C ASN A 91 -6.43 17.49 -4.08
N LEU A 92 -7.61 16.88 -4.05
CA LEU A 92 -8.26 16.39 -2.83
C LEU A 92 -7.85 14.95 -2.48
N SER A 93 -6.85 14.41 -3.18
CA SER A 93 -6.39 13.03 -3.02
C SER A 93 -5.73 12.80 -1.66
N VAL A 94 -5.77 11.55 -1.22
CA VAL A 94 -5.08 11.10 0.00
C VAL A 94 -4.05 10.04 -0.35
N LEU A 95 -2.84 10.18 0.21
CA LEU A 95 -1.83 9.13 0.23
C LEU A 95 -2.00 8.32 1.52
N LEU A 96 -2.27 7.03 1.38
CA LEU A 96 -2.33 6.07 2.49
C LEU A 96 -1.09 5.19 2.45
N SER A 97 -0.27 5.23 3.51
CA SER A 97 0.99 4.49 3.61
C SER A 97 0.92 3.26 4.52
N HIS A 98 1.94 2.41 4.40
CA HIS A 98 2.11 1.19 5.22
C HIS A 98 0.87 0.29 5.18
N LEU A 99 0.42 -0.05 3.98
CA LEU A 99 -0.80 -0.85 3.79
C LEU A 99 -0.73 -2.22 4.48
N THR A 100 -1.86 -2.63 5.04
CA THR A 100 -2.17 -3.94 5.60
C THR A 100 -3.38 -4.51 4.86
N GLN A 101 -3.63 -5.81 4.98
CA GLN A 101 -4.82 -6.42 4.35
C GLN A 101 -6.12 -5.84 4.89
N ASP A 102 -6.12 -5.37 6.14
CA ASP A 102 -7.29 -4.73 6.76
C ASP A 102 -7.63 -3.40 6.10
N ASP A 103 -6.71 -2.75 5.38
CA ASP A 103 -7.00 -1.52 4.63
C ASP A 103 -7.79 -1.77 3.34
N GLN A 104 -8.01 -3.03 2.93
CA GLN A 104 -8.90 -3.35 1.83
C GLN A 104 -10.33 -2.86 2.12
N GLY A 105 -11.00 -2.33 1.09
CA GLY A 105 -12.39 -1.90 1.19
C GLY A 105 -12.71 -0.69 0.32
N ASP A 106 -13.89 -0.14 0.55
CA ASP A 106 -14.40 1.01 -0.17
C ASP A 106 -14.10 2.29 0.61
N TYR A 107 -13.61 3.29 -0.09
CA TYR A 107 -13.24 4.59 0.42
C TYR A 107 -14.03 5.67 -0.32
N ARG A 108 -14.43 6.69 0.42
CA ARG A 108 -15.21 7.80 -0.09
C ARG A 108 -14.51 9.12 0.20
N CYS A 109 -14.36 9.92 -0.85
CA CYS A 109 -14.02 11.33 -0.79
C CYS A 109 -15.33 12.12 -0.78
N THR A 110 -15.63 12.84 0.30
CA THR A 110 -16.81 13.69 0.42
C THR A 110 -16.37 15.14 0.51
N LEU A 111 -16.99 15.97 -0.33
CA LEU A 111 -16.86 17.42 -0.28
C LEU A 111 -18.20 18.00 0.18
N GLU A 112 -18.24 18.47 1.43
CA GLU A 112 -19.45 19.10 1.98
C GLU A 112 -19.60 20.51 1.40
N ASP A 113 -20.76 20.77 0.77
CA ASP A 113 -21.16 22.07 0.26
C ASP A 113 -22.38 22.56 1.06
N SER A 114 -22.22 23.68 1.77
CA SER A 114 -23.28 24.19 2.66
C SER A 114 -24.54 24.64 1.93
N ASP A 115 -24.43 24.96 0.64
CA ASP A 115 -25.53 25.50 -0.16
C ASP A 115 -26.10 24.48 -1.17
N ASN A 116 -25.57 23.25 -1.21
CA ASN A 116 -25.91 22.24 -2.21
C ASN A 116 -25.88 20.80 -1.63
N TRP A 117 -25.97 19.79 -2.49
CA TRP A 117 -25.76 18.38 -2.12
C TRP A 117 -24.26 18.05 -2.01
N ASP A 118 -23.91 17.22 -1.02
CA ASP A 118 -22.54 16.71 -0.84
C ASP A 118 -22.06 15.98 -2.08
N ILE A 119 -20.86 16.33 -2.55
CA ILE A 119 -20.30 15.72 -3.75
C ILE A 119 -19.35 14.62 -3.33
N GLU A 120 -19.65 13.40 -3.78
CA GLU A 120 -18.95 12.19 -3.35
C GLU A 120 -18.22 11.49 -4.50
N ARG A 121 -17.10 10.83 -4.17
CA ARG A 121 -16.40 9.93 -5.07
C ARG A 121 -15.97 8.68 -4.32
N ASP A 122 -16.43 7.53 -4.81
CA ASP A 122 -16.10 6.22 -4.25
C ASP A 122 -14.94 5.55 -5.00
N ILE A 123 -14.07 4.88 -4.24
CA ILE A 123 -12.90 4.15 -4.71
C ILE A 123 -12.83 2.83 -3.95
N ARG A 124 -12.66 1.71 -4.66
CA ARG A 124 -12.41 0.41 -4.05
C ARG A 124 -10.91 0.10 -4.06
N LEU A 125 -10.35 -0.15 -2.89
CA LEU A 125 -8.97 -0.58 -2.71
C LEU A 125 -8.91 -2.08 -2.44
N TYR A 126 -8.21 -2.82 -3.28
CA TYR A 126 -7.81 -4.20 -3.04
C TYR A 126 -6.37 -4.23 -2.52
N VAL A 127 -6.13 -4.94 -1.41
CA VAL A 127 -4.78 -5.08 -0.83
C VAL A 127 -4.35 -6.54 -0.85
N LYS A 128 -3.39 -6.84 -1.72
CA LYS A 128 -2.80 -8.17 -1.84
C LYS A 128 -1.73 -8.38 -0.76
N GLY A 129 -1.92 -9.43 0.04
CA GLY A 129 -1.00 -9.83 1.11
C GLY A 129 0.08 -10.80 0.67
N CYS A 130 1.02 -11.05 1.58
CA CYS A 130 2.00 -12.12 1.44
C CYS A 130 1.45 -13.42 2.03
N SER A 131 1.28 -14.44 1.18
CA SER A 131 1.10 -15.85 1.56
C SER A 131 2.21 -16.67 0.92
N LEU A 132 2.73 -17.69 1.60
CA LEU A 132 3.83 -18.49 1.06
C LEU A 132 3.35 -19.38 -0.12
N SER A 133 4.19 -19.48 -1.15
CA SER A 133 3.99 -20.45 -2.24
C SER A 133 4.23 -21.89 -1.75
N ASP A 134 3.39 -22.83 -2.19
CA ASP A 134 3.29 -24.26 -1.83
C ASP A 134 4.28 -24.82 -0.79
N SER A 135 3.71 -25.39 0.27
CA SER A 135 4.37 -25.88 1.49
C SER A 135 5.10 -27.22 1.36
N ASN A 136 5.49 -27.62 0.15
CA ASN A 136 6.21 -28.87 -0.02
C ASN A 136 7.59 -28.79 0.63
N GLN A 137 7.87 -29.78 1.47
CA GLN A 137 9.16 -30.01 2.08
C GLN A 137 10.21 -30.13 0.98
N LEU A 138 11.22 -29.26 1.00
CA LEU A 138 12.30 -29.26 0.03
C LEU A 138 13.56 -29.86 0.65
N GLU A 139 14.21 -30.78 -0.06
CA GLU A 139 15.51 -31.32 0.33
C GLU A 139 16.59 -30.79 -0.63
N ILE A 140 17.68 -30.28 -0.05
CA ILE A 140 18.82 -29.75 -0.79
C ILE A 140 20.09 -30.45 -0.31
N VAL A 141 20.78 -31.13 -1.23
CA VAL A 141 22.07 -31.76 -0.98
C VAL A 141 23.20 -30.87 -1.48
N ARG A 142 24.21 -30.62 -0.63
CA ARG A 142 25.41 -29.82 -0.97
C ARG A 142 26.65 -30.38 -0.30
N SER A 143 27.82 -30.00 -0.81
CA SER A 143 29.10 -30.35 -0.21
C SER A 143 29.59 -29.29 0.78
N PRO A 144 30.42 -29.67 1.77
CA PRO A 144 31.06 -28.72 2.67
C PRO A 144 31.76 -27.58 1.92
N GLY A 145 31.66 -26.36 2.46
CA GLY A 145 32.23 -25.14 1.90
C GLY A 145 31.38 -24.46 0.81
N GLN A 146 30.35 -25.13 0.28
CA GLN A 146 29.43 -24.51 -0.70
C GLN A 146 28.44 -23.54 -0.06
N SER A 147 27.78 -22.74 -0.90
CA SER A 147 26.62 -21.94 -0.49
C SER A 147 25.31 -22.61 -0.92
N VAL A 148 24.25 -22.38 -0.15
CA VAL A 148 22.91 -22.92 -0.41
C VAL A 148 21.88 -21.81 -0.38
N LEU A 149 21.04 -21.77 -1.41
CA LEU A 149 19.87 -20.91 -1.46
C LEU A 149 18.69 -21.66 -0.82
N LEU A 150 18.15 -21.09 0.24
CA LEU A 150 16.93 -21.53 0.92
C LEU A 150 15.74 -20.76 0.34
N PRO A 151 14.96 -21.36 -0.57
CA PRO A 151 13.88 -20.65 -1.25
C PRO A 151 12.70 -20.40 -0.31
N CYS A 152 12.30 -19.14 -0.19
CA CYS A 152 11.04 -18.75 0.44
C CYS A 152 10.52 -17.50 -0.27
N SER A 153 9.24 -17.49 -0.64
CA SER A 153 8.65 -16.36 -1.35
C SER A 153 7.16 -16.25 -1.08
N CYS A 154 6.68 -15.01 -1.05
CA CYS A 154 5.27 -14.71 -1.16
C CYS A 154 4.78 -15.07 -2.57
N ASN A 155 3.53 -15.49 -2.71
CA ASN A 155 2.85 -15.62 -4.00
C ASN A 155 2.85 -14.29 -4.78
N GLU A 156 2.74 -13.18 -4.05
CA GLU A 156 2.84 -11.82 -4.58
C GLU A 156 4.20 -11.22 -4.18
N LEU A 157 5.18 -11.20 -5.09
CA LEU A 157 6.54 -10.74 -4.78
C LEU A 157 6.64 -9.26 -4.36
N GLN A 158 5.60 -8.47 -4.63
CA GLN A 158 5.48 -7.07 -4.23
C GLN A 158 4.91 -6.90 -2.81
N ALA A 159 4.35 -7.96 -2.23
CA ALA A 159 3.78 -7.94 -0.89
C ALA A 159 4.87 -8.14 0.17
N LYS A 160 4.93 -7.20 1.12
CA LYS A 160 5.80 -7.31 2.29
C LYS A 160 5.04 -7.99 3.44
N PRO A 161 5.51 -9.10 4.00
CA PRO A 161 4.93 -9.65 5.22
C PRO A 161 5.18 -8.71 6.39
N HIS A 162 4.27 -8.66 7.37
CA HIS A 162 4.42 -7.87 8.58
C HIS A 162 5.60 -8.38 9.44
N LYS A 163 5.81 -9.70 9.45
CA LYS A 163 6.94 -10.33 10.15
C LYS A 163 7.52 -11.47 9.33
N LEU A 164 8.84 -11.56 9.30
CA LEU A 164 9.61 -12.65 8.68
C LEU A 164 10.63 -13.17 9.70
N THR A 165 10.72 -14.49 9.84
CA THR A 165 11.75 -15.14 10.65
C THR A 165 12.30 -16.38 9.95
N TRP A 166 13.61 -16.53 9.98
CA TRP A 166 14.33 -17.73 9.57
C TRP A 166 14.93 -18.42 10.79
N THR A 167 14.64 -19.71 10.96
CA THR A 167 15.08 -20.50 12.11
C THR A 167 15.66 -21.83 11.64
N LYS A 168 16.87 -22.17 12.07
CA LYS A 168 17.34 -23.56 12.02
C LYS A 168 16.73 -24.28 13.22
N LEU A 169 15.95 -25.32 12.94
CA LEU A 169 15.23 -26.04 13.96
C LEU A 169 16.20 -26.78 14.91
N PRO A 170 15.88 -26.83 16.22
CA PRO A 170 14.60 -26.43 16.81
C PRO A 170 14.43 -24.93 17.08
N ALA A 171 15.50 -24.14 17.28
CA ALA A 171 15.34 -22.78 17.83
C ALA A 171 16.48 -21.79 17.53
N ILE A 172 17.32 -22.03 16.53
CA ILE A 172 18.47 -21.14 16.25
C ILE A 172 18.06 -20.09 15.20
N PRO A 173 17.95 -18.79 15.56
CA PRO A 173 17.57 -17.76 14.60
C PRO A 173 18.74 -17.43 13.67
N LEU A 174 18.56 -17.59 12.36
CA LEU A 174 19.64 -17.39 11.37
C LEU A 174 20.14 -15.94 11.35
N THR A 175 19.24 -14.97 11.43
CA THR A 175 19.56 -13.54 11.29
C THR A 175 20.02 -12.87 12.59
N LYS A 176 19.99 -13.60 13.72
CA LYS A 176 20.31 -13.03 15.06
C LYS A 176 21.37 -13.83 15.82
N CYS A 177 21.78 -14.99 15.33
CA CYS A 177 22.75 -15.85 16.01
C CYS A 177 24.16 -15.63 15.48
N ASP A 178 25.15 -15.55 16.37
CA ASP A 178 26.56 -15.35 15.99
C ASP A 178 27.12 -16.50 15.15
N LEU A 179 26.56 -17.73 15.25
CA LEU A 179 26.94 -18.88 14.42
C LEU A 179 26.78 -18.62 12.91
N TYR A 180 25.84 -17.75 12.54
CA TYR A 180 25.46 -17.45 11.17
C TYR A 180 25.88 -16.04 10.72
N ARG A 181 26.63 -15.33 11.57
CA ARG A 181 27.18 -14.02 11.29
C ARG A 181 27.99 -14.04 9.99
N ASP A 182 27.77 -13.05 9.14
CA ASP A 182 28.43 -12.86 7.84
C ASP A 182 28.26 -14.01 6.82
N ARG A 183 27.42 -15.01 7.13
CA ARG A 183 27.12 -16.15 6.25
C ARG A 183 25.74 -16.08 5.63
N VAL A 184 24.84 -15.27 6.17
CA VAL A 184 23.44 -15.17 5.75
C VAL A 184 23.22 -13.89 4.95
N ALA A 185 22.74 -14.03 3.71
CA ALA A 185 22.27 -12.91 2.91
C ALA A 185 20.78 -13.09 2.57
N MET A 186 19.98 -12.06 2.84
CA MET A 186 18.55 -12.01 2.55
C MET A 186 18.30 -11.37 1.17
N PHE A 187 17.23 -11.79 0.48
CA PHE A 187 16.88 -11.26 -0.85
C PHE A 187 15.66 -10.33 -0.88
N ASN A 188 15.11 -9.94 0.27
CA ASN A 188 13.93 -9.06 0.34
C ASN A 188 14.35 -7.60 0.11
N THR A 189 14.33 -7.15 -1.14
CA THR A 189 14.65 -5.77 -1.54
C THR A 189 13.39 -4.90 -1.65
N GLU A 190 13.55 -3.58 -1.80
CA GLU A 190 12.42 -2.66 -2.05
C GLU A 190 11.63 -3.02 -3.33
N SER A 191 12.30 -3.52 -4.36
CA SER A 191 11.67 -3.94 -5.62
C SER A 191 11.01 -5.33 -5.54
N SER A 192 11.34 -6.11 -4.52
CA SER A 192 10.86 -7.48 -4.35
C SER A 192 10.78 -7.86 -2.86
N PRO A 193 9.96 -7.14 -2.07
CA PRO A 193 9.88 -7.36 -0.62
C PRO A 193 9.34 -8.75 -0.26
N GLY A 194 8.65 -9.41 -1.19
CA GLY A 194 8.15 -10.76 -1.07
C GLY A 194 9.15 -11.87 -1.47
N ASN A 195 10.38 -11.54 -1.88
CA ASN A 195 11.44 -12.53 -2.01
C ASN A 195 12.12 -12.76 -0.65
N LEU A 196 11.63 -13.73 0.09
CA LEU A 196 12.01 -14.00 1.47
C LEU A 196 13.18 -14.99 1.58
N SER A 197 13.80 -15.34 0.47
CA SER A 197 14.84 -16.36 0.39
C SER A 197 16.10 -15.93 1.14
N VAL A 198 16.89 -16.92 1.56
CA VAL A 198 18.19 -16.73 2.21
C VAL A 198 19.27 -17.49 1.45
N LEU A 199 20.42 -16.84 1.21
CA LEU A 199 21.65 -17.52 0.89
C LEU A 199 22.41 -17.79 2.19
N LEU A 200 22.70 -19.07 2.47
CA LEU A 200 23.61 -19.48 3.53
C LEU A 200 24.94 -19.90 2.90
N SER A 201 26.00 -19.16 3.18
CA SER A 201 27.33 -19.38 2.62
C SER A 201 28.19 -20.31 3.49
N PHE A 202 29.17 -20.95 2.86
CA PHE A 202 30.21 -21.77 3.49
C PHE A 202 29.66 -22.81 4.48
N ILE A 203 28.71 -23.64 4.03
CA ILE A 203 28.07 -24.64 4.88
C ILE A 203 29.05 -25.71 5.37
N THR A 204 28.82 -26.19 6.58
CA THR A 204 29.59 -27.28 7.21
C THR A 204 28.66 -28.46 7.54
N LYS A 205 29.22 -29.59 7.99
CA LYS A 205 28.40 -30.73 8.46
C LYS A 205 27.45 -30.35 9.59
N GLU A 206 27.84 -29.39 10.43
CA GLU A 206 27.00 -28.90 11.53
C GLU A 206 25.77 -28.13 11.02
N ASP A 207 25.82 -27.60 9.79
CA ASP A 207 24.70 -26.88 9.18
C ASP A 207 23.63 -27.80 8.60
N GLN A 208 23.84 -29.13 8.62
CA GLN A 208 22.81 -30.09 8.26
C GLN A 208 21.57 -29.93 9.16
N GLY A 209 20.40 -30.14 8.57
CA GLY A 209 19.13 -30.19 9.28
C GLY A 209 18.06 -29.31 8.68
N TRP A 210 17.02 -29.07 9.48
CA TRP A 210 15.82 -28.35 9.08
C TRP A 210 15.94 -26.84 9.28
N TYR A 211 15.51 -26.11 8.25
CA TYR A 211 15.41 -24.66 8.24
C TYR A 211 13.97 -24.27 7.94
N ARG A 212 13.43 -23.36 8.73
CA ARG A 212 12.06 -22.89 8.65
C ARG A 212 12.01 -21.40 8.36
N CYS A 213 11.36 -21.05 7.26
CA CYS A 213 10.86 -19.71 6.97
C CYS A 213 9.48 -19.58 7.62
N THR A 214 9.23 -18.52 8.38
CA THR A 214 7.91 -18.24 8.97
C THR A 214 7.53 -16.80 8.69
N ILE A 215 6.33 -16.58 8.16
CA ILE A 215 5.75 -15.25 7.98
C ILE A 215 4.56 -15.06 8.90
N ASN A 216 4.41 -13.85 9.43
CA ASN A 216 3.27 -13.42 10.26
C ASN A 216 2.93 -14.37 11.44
N ASN A 217 3.91 -15.19 11.89
CA ASN A 217 3.74 -16.25 12.89
C ASN A 217 2.70 -17.33 12.54
N GLN A 218 2.37 -17.50 11.25
CA GLN A 218 1.33 -18.43 10.79
C GLN A 218 1.86 -19.33 9.68
N ASP A 219 2.13 -18.77 8.50
CA ASP A 219 2.56 -19.58 7.37
C ASP A 219 4.04 -19.95 7.49
N THR A 220 4.35 -21.22 7.24
CA THR A 220 5.70 -21.75 7.35
C THR A 220 6.12 -22.52 6.10
N ARG A 221 7.42 -22.48 5.79
CA ARG A 221 8.04 -23.33 4.78
C ARG A 221 9.31 -23.96 5.33
N ASP A 222 9.38 -25.29 5.23
CA ASP A 222 10.49 -26.09 5.75
C ASP A 222 11.38 -26.61 4.63
N ILE A 223 12.69 -26.51 4.87
CA ILE A 223 13.73 -26.91 3.94
C ILE A 223 14.77 -27.72 4.72
N HIS A 224 15.10 -28.91 4.23
CA HIS A 224 16.18 -29.72 4.75
C HIS A 224 17.45 -29.47 3.94
N ILE A 225 18.55 -29.23 4.65
CA ILE A 225 19.88 -29.24 4.05
C ILE A 225 20.56 -30.54 4.48
N THR A 226 21.02 -31.31 3.49
CA THR A 226 21.86 -32.49 3.69
C THR A 226 23.28 -32.14 3.21
N VAL A 227 24.30 -32.37 4.05
CA VAL A 227 25.69 -31.99 3.73
C VAL A 227 26.52 -33.25 3.51
N GLU A 228 26.91 -33.53 2.27
CA GLU A 228 27.60 -34.75 1.84
C GLU A 228 29.01 -34.50 1.32
N GLY A 229 29.93 -35.43 1.60
CA GLY A 229 31.37 -35.27 1.32
C GLY A 229 32.23 -35.42 2.56
#